data_AF-D3GUT1-F1
#
_entry.id   AF-D3GUT1-F1
#
_cell.length_a   1.000
_cell.length_b   1.000
_cell.length_c   1.000
_cell.angle_alpha   90.00
_cell.angle_beta   90.00
_cell.angle_gamma   90.00
#
_symmetry.space_group_name_H-M   'P 1'
#
loop_
_entity.id
_entity.type
_entity.pdbx_description
1 polymer ?
#
loop_
_entity_poly.entity_id
_entity_poly.type
_entity_poly.pdbx_seq_one_letter_code
_entity_poly.pdbx_strand_id
1 'polypeptide(L)'
;MTTVSHNSTTPSVSVTAVSENNPPQLVATLVPDEQRISFWPQHFGLIPQWVTLEPRVFGWMDRLCEDYCGGIWNLYTLNNGGAFMAPEPDDDDDETWVLFNAMNGNRAEMSPEAAGIAACLMTYSHHACRTECYAMTVHYYRLRDYALQHPECSAIMRIID
;
A
#
# COMPACT_ATOMS: atom_id res chain seq x y z
N MET A 1 57.04 29.33 -41.92
CA MET A 1 55.91 28.39 -41.79
C MET A 1 56.02 27.73 -40.43
N THR A 2 55.31 28.25 -39.43
CA THR A 2 55.12 27.58 -38.14
C THR A 2 53.78 28.02 -37.58
N THR A 3 52.82 27.10 -37.58
CA THR A 3 51.42 27.29 -37.19
C THR A 3 51.25 27.12 -35.69
N VAL A 4 50.59 28.08 -35.04
CA VAL A 4 50.17 28.02 -33.63
C VAL A 4 48.86 27.24 -33.56
N SER A 5 48.84 26.14 -32.80
CA SER A 5 47.62 25.38 -32.50
C SER A 5 46.90 26.00 -31.30
N HIS A 6 45.63 26.37 -31.47
CA HIS A 6 44.74 26.77 -30.39
C HIS A 6 44.00 25.53 -29.86
N ASN A 7 44.23 25.17 -28.60
CA ASN A 7 43.41 24.18 -27.88
C ASN A 7 42.17 24.88 -27.32
N SER A 8 41.01 24.59 -27.89
CA SER A 8 39.70 25.00 -27.36
C SER A 8 39.13 23.88 -26.50
N THR A 9 39.15 24.05 -25.18
CA THR A 9 38.49 23.16 -24.21
C THR A 9 36.99 23.41 -24.25
N THR A 10 36.22 22.47 -24.80
CA THR A 10 34.75 22.47 -24.71
C THR A 10 34.34 21.80 -23.39
N PRO A 11 33.52 22.43 -22.53
CA PRO A 11 32.97 21.75 -21.38
C PRO A 11 31.89 20.76 -21.84
N SER A 12 32.08 19.49 -21.50
CA SER A 12 31.10 18.42 -21.71
C SER A 12 29.89 18.66 -20.80
N VAL A 13 28.80 19.17 -21.37
CA VAL A 13 27.51 19.21 -20.69
C VAL A 13 26.97 17.79 -20.71
N SER A 14 27.01 17.14 -19.55
CA SER A 14 26.33 15.86 -19.33
C SER A 14 24.84 16.11 -19.43
N VAL A 15 24.23 15.70 -20.53
CA VAL A 15 22.78 15.70 -20.70
C VAL A 15 22.23 14.62 -19.78
N THR A 16 21.68 15.01 -18.65
CA THR A 16 20.85 14.12 -17.84
C THR A 16 19.65 13.74 -18.70
N ALA A 17 19.58 12.47 -19.10
CA ALA A 17 18.40 11.93 -19.75
C ALA A 17 17.19 12.18 -18.85
N VAL A 18 16.16 12.79 -19.42
CA VAL A 18 14.87 13.00 -18.77
C VAL A 18 14.33 11.62 -18.46
N SER A 19 14.31 11.25 -17.17
CA SER A 19 13.67 10.02 -16.73
C SER A 19 12.20 10.11 -17.13
N GLU A 20 11.70 9.08 -17.81
CA GLU A 20 10.29 8.95 -18.20
C GLU A 20 9.40 9.26 -16.99
N ASN A 21 8.32 10.02 -17.21
CA ASN A 21 7.36 10.54 -16.21
C ASN A 21 6.56 9.43 -15.47
N ASN A 22 7.12 8.24 -15.26
CA ASN A 22 6.45 7.21 -14.48
C ASN A 22 6.48 7.62 -12.99
N PRO A 23 5.34 7.54 -12.26
CA PRO A 23 5.36 7.73 -10.81
C PRO A 23 6.42 6.82 -10.17
N PRO A 24 7.06 7.27 -9.08
CA PRO A 24 8.08 6.47 -8.41
C PRO A 24 7.49 5.12 -7.99
N GLN A 25 8.28 4.06 -8.19
CA GLN A 25 7.91 2.71 -7.80
C GLN A 25 7.70 2.64 -6.28
N LEU A 26 6.51 2.22 -5.87
CA LEU A 26 6.18 2.02 -4.47
C LEU A 26 6.54 0.62 -4.03
N VAL A 27 7.18 0.53 -2.87
CA VAL A 27 7.71 -0.72 -2.33
C VAL A 27 7.19 -0.91 -0.91
N ALA A 28 6.63 -2.08 -0.64
CA ALA A 28 6.29 -2.54 0.70
C ALA A 28 7.49 -3.24 1.33
N THR A 29 7.79 -2.89 2.58
CA THR A 29 8.84 -3.51 3.39
C THR A 29 8.21 -4.11 4.63
N LEU A 30 8.44 -5.41 4.84
CA LEU A 30 8.00 -6.14 6.02
C LEU A 30 8.60 -5.52 7.29
N VAL A 31 7.78 -5.33 8.31
CA VAL A 31 8.20 -4.84 9.62
C VAL A 31 8.79 -6.00 10.43
N PRO A 32 10.06 -5.91 10.88
CA PRO A 32 10.68 -6.95 11.71
C PRO A 32 9.93 -7.17 13.02
N ASP A 33 9.98 -8.40 13.53
CA ASP A 33 9.27 -8.80 14.75
C ASP A 33 9.55 -7.91 15.95
N GLU A 34 10.78 -7.44 16.14
CA GLU A 34 11.15 -6.58 17.26
C GLU A 34 10.48 -5.19 17.20
N GLN A 35 10.05 -4.76 16.01
CA GLN A 35 9.45 -3.45 15.77
C GLN A 35 7.91 -3.51 15.74
N ARG A 36 7.31 -4.70 15.66
CA ARG A 36 5.85 -4.88 15.54
C ARG A 36 5.07 -4.21 16.68
N ILE A 37 5.57 -4.27 17.91
CA ILE A 37 4.92 -3.66 19.08
C ILE A 37 4.80 -2.13 18.96
N SER A 38 5.71 -1.49 18.23
CA SER A 38 5.76 -0.04 18.05
C SER A 38 5.04 0.43 16.79
N PHE A 39 4.65 -0.48 15.90
CA PHE A 39 4.11 -0.14 14.57
C PHE A 39 2.91 0.81 14.65
N TRP A 40 1.84 0.42 15.34
CA TRP A 40 0.63 1.22 15.44
C TRP A 40 0.85 2.60 16.07
N PRO A 41 1.48 2.73 17.26
CA PRO A 41 1.74 4.05 17.83
C PRO A 41 2.70 4.89 16.98
N GLN A 42 3.69 4.28 16.31
CA GLN A 42 4.65 5.00 15.48
C GLN A 42 4.03 5.56 14.19
N HIS A 43 3.20 4.77 13.50
CA HIS A 43 2.65 5.16 12.19
C HIS A 43 1.27 5.81 12.28
N PHE A 44 0.47 5.47 13.29
CA PHE A 44 -0.92 5.91 13.43
C PHE A 44 -1.21 6.65 14.74
N GLY A 45 -0.22 6.84 15.64
CA GLY A 45 -0.44 7.39 16.99
C GLY A 45 -1.11 8.76 17.08
N LEU A 46 -1.08 9.55 15.99
CA LEU A 46 -1.75 10.86 15.89
C LEU A 46 -3.22 10.75 15.45
N ILE A 47 -3.69 9.57 15.06
CA ILE A 47 -5.05 9.34 14.58
C ILE A 47 -5.96 9.01 15.77
N PRO A 48 -7.12 9.68 15.92
CA PRO A 48 -8.08 9.34 16.96
C PRO A 48 -8.47 7.86 16.89
N GLN A 49 -8.49 7.17 18.03
CA GLN A 49 -8.86 5.75 18.12
C GLN A 49 -7.97 4.80 17.29
N TRP A 50 -6.69 5.16 17.07
CA TRP A 50 -5.74 4.34 16.31
C TRP A 50 -5.63 2.89 16.83
N VAL A 51 -5.78 2.67 18.14
CA VAL A 51 -5.79 1.33 18.78
C VAL A 51 -6.90 0.41 18.25
N THR A 52 -7.91 0.98 17.58
CA THR A 52 -9.02 0.22 17.00
C THR A 52 -8.84 -0.09 15.52
N LEU A 53 -7.76 0.39 14.88
CA LEU A 53 -7.56 0.20 13.44
C LEU A 53 -7.36 -1.29 13.11
N GLU A 54 -6.47 -1.98 13.81
CA GLU A 54 -6.24 -3.42 13.63
C GLU A 54 -7.53 -4.26 13.71
N PRO A 55 -8.32 -4.21 14.82
CA PRO A 55 -9.56 -4.97 14.87
C PRO A 55 -10.61 -4.52 13.85
N ARG A 56 -10.54 -3.28 13.33
CA ARG A 56 -11.40 -2.84 12.23
C ARG A 56 -10.99 -3.45 10.89
N VAL A 57 -9.69 -3.61 10.63
CA VAL A 57 -9.20 -4.31 9.43
C VAL A 57 -9.70 -5.75 9.44
N PHE A 58 -9.52 -6.47 10.55
CA PHE A 58 -10.06 -7.82 10.69
C PHE A 58 -11.57 -7.87 10.50
N GLY A 59 -12.31 -6.94 11.12
CA GLY A 59 -13.76 -6.88 10.94
C GLY A 59 -14.22 -6.50 9.54
N TRP A 60 -13.39 -5.84 8.72
CA TRP A 60 -13.66 -5.67 7.29
C TRP A 60 -13.37 -6.94 6.52
N MET A 61 -12.29 -7.65 6.86
CA MET A 61 -11.97 -8.93 6.26
C MET A 61 -13.08 -9.96 6.45
N ASP A 62 -13.58 -10.11 7.68
CA ASP A 62 -14.71 -11.00 8.03
C ASP A 62 -15.99 -10.69 7.24
N ARG A 63 -16.16 -9.42 6.81
CA ARG A 63 -17.33 -9.01 6.02
C ARG A 63 -17.16 -9.27 4.53
N LEU A 64 -15.92 -9.19 4.04
CA LEU A 64 -15.60 -9.30 2.63
C LEU A 64 -15.39 -10.75 2.21
N CYS A 65 -14.83 -11.60 3.08
CA CYS A 65 -14.50 -12.97 2.75
C CYS A 65 -15.30 -13.91 3.66
N GLU A 66 -16.25 -14.66 3.09
CA GLU A 66 -17.11 -15.58 3.84
C GLU A 66 -16.34 -16.79 4.38
N ASP A 67 -15.32 -17.23 3.64
CA ASP A 67 -14.49 -18.38 3.99
C ASP A 67 -13.25 -18.00 4.84
N TYR A 68 -13.11 -16.71 5.19
CA TYR A 68 -11.97 -16.25 5.97
C TYR A 68 -12.01 -16.81 7.40
N CYS A 69 -11.01 -17.62 7.73
CA CYS A 69 -10.89 -18.28 9.03
C CYS A 69 -9.87 -17.62 9.96
N GLY A 70 -9.40 -16.42 9.64
CA GLY A 70 -8.25 -15.82 10.29
C GLY A 70 -6.96 -16.06 9.51
N GLY A 71 -5.82 -15.97 10.21
CA GLY A 71 -4.49 -16.18 9.64
C GLY A 71 -3.44 -15.39 10.41
N ILE A 72 -2.18 -15.61 10.09
CA ILE A 72 -1.09 -14.74 10.55
C ILE A 72 -1.07 -13.51 9.64
N TRP A 73 -0.96 -12.32 10.24
CA TRP A 73 -0.90 -11.08 9.48
C TRP A 73 0.45 -10.41 9.67
N ASN A 74 1.01 -9.97 8.57
CA ASN A 74 2.23 -9.19 8.52
C ASN A 74 1.95 -7.69 8.47
N LEU A 75 2.88 -6.92 9.01
CA LEU A 75 2.83 -5.47 9.03
C LEU A 75 3.84 -4.94 8.00
N TYR A 76 3.43 -3.95 7.23
CA TYR A 76 4.22 -3.41 6.13
C TYR A 76 4.30 -1.90 6.21
N THR A 77 5.46 -1.37 5.86
CA THR A 77 5.67 0.07 5.60
C THR A 77 5.94 0.31 4.14
N LEU A 78 5.47 1.44 3.63
CA LEU A 78 5.68 1.87 2.24
C LEU A 78 6.73 2.98 2.19
N ASN A 79 7.56 2.99 1.15
CA ASN A 79 8.56 4.03 0.92
C ASN A 79 7.98 5.45 0.71
N ASN A 80 6.66 5.59 0.47
CA ASN A 80 5.94 6.87 0.47
C ASN A 80 5.43 7.31 1.86
N GLY A 81 5.78 6.57 2.92
CA GLY A 81 5.36 6.80 4.30
C GLY A 81 3.99 6.21 4.65
N GLY A 82 3.41 5.38 3.78
CA GLY A 82 2.21 4.60 4.08
C GLY A 82 2.53 3.39 4.97
N ALA A 83 1.50 2.79 5.54
CA ALA A 83 1.62 1.57 6.33
C ALA A 83 0.33 0.76 6.23
N PHE A 84 0.42 -0.57 6.22
CA PHE A 84 -0.72 -1.46 6.15
C PHE A 84 -0.40 -2.82 6.77
N MET A 85 -1.41 -3.69 6.80
CA MET A 85 -1.26 -5.08 7.19
C MET A 85 -1.94 -5.97 6.16
N ALA A 86 -1.40 -7.16 5.97
CA ALA A 86 -1.97 -8.17 5.09
C ALA A 86 -1.68 -9.57 5.66
N PRO A 87 -2.49 -10.59 5.31
CA PRO A 87 -2.17 -11.99 5.60
C PRO A 87 -0.75 -12.33 5.13
N GLU A 88 -0.08 -13.19 5.89
CA GLU A 88 1.18 -13.81 5.47
C GLU A 88 0.93 -14.65 4.20
N PRO A 89 1.79 -14.56 3.18
CA PRO A 89 1.71 -15.48 2.05
C PRO A 89 1.96 -16.90 2.56
N ASP A 90 1.07 -17.82 2.22
CA ASP A 90 1.30 -19.24 2.45
C ASP A 90 2.40 -19.76 1.49
N ASP A 91 2.93 -20.97 1.76
CA ASP A 91 3.90 -21.63 0.88
C ASP A 91 3.35 -21.95 -0.53
N ASP A 92 2.03 -21.76 -0.72
CA ASP A 92 1.31 -21.98 -1.97
C ASP A 92 1.01 -20.63 -2.64
N ASP A 93 1.91 -20.17 -3.51
CA ASP A 93 1.84 -18.87 -4.21
C ASP A 93 0.57 -18.69 -5.07
N ASP A 94 -0.23 -19.74 -5.26
CA ASP A 94 -1.47 -19.75 -6.04
C ASP A 94 -2.75 -19.61 -5.17
N GLU A 95 -2.63 -19.42 -3.85
CA GLU A 95 -3.81 -19.24 -2.99
C GLU A 95 -4.61 -18.01 -3.43
N THR A 96 -5.90 -18.23 -3.72
CA THR A 96 -6.83 -17.19 -4.17
C THR A 96 -8.06 -17.15 -3.28
N TRP A 97 -8.41 -15.97 -2.79
CA TRP A 97 -9.60 -15.74 -1.97
C TRP A 97 -10.70 -15.07 -2.78
N VAL A 98 -11.94 -15.48 -2.55
CA VAL A 98 -13.12 -14.89 -3.19
C VAL A 98 -13.79 -13.91 -2.24
N LEU A 99 -13.68 -12.62 -2.54
CA LEU A 99 -14.29 -11.55 -1.75
C LEU A 99 -15.61 -11.09 -2.37
N PHE A 100 -16.56 -10.72 -1.51
CA PHE A 100 -17.84 -10.13 -1.85
C PHE A 100 -18.11 -8.90 -0.97
N ASN A 101 -18.37 -7.75 -1.61
CA ASN A 101 -18.77 -6.55 -0.90
C ASN A 101 -20.27 -6.30 -1.08
N ALA A 102 -21.06 -6.51 -0.02
CA ALA A 102 -22.50 -6.29 -0.05
C ALA A 102 -22.91 -4.83 -0.28
N MET A 103 -22.02 -3.86 -0.06
CA MET A 103 -22.32 -2.43 -0.22
C MET A 103 -22.42 -2.01 -1.69
N ASN A 104 -21.61 -2.62 -2.57
CA ASN A 104 -21.59 -2.34 -4.01
C ASN A 104 -22.07 -3.54 -4.85
N GLY A 105 -22.22 -4.72 -4.25
CA GLY A 105 -22.64 -5.95 -4.92
C GLY A 105 -21.54 -6.61 -5.76
N ASN A 106 -20.29 -6.16 -5.64
CA ASN A 106 -19.18 -6.68 -6.41
C ASN A 106 -18.56 -7.93 -5.76
N ARG A 107 -18.12 -8.85 -6.62
CA ARG A 107 -17.27 -9.98 -6.29
C ARG A 107 -15.92 -9.82 -7.00
N ALA A 108 -14.84 -10.20 -6.32
CA ALA A 108 -13.50 -10.22 -6.86
C ALA A 108 -12.71 -11.41 -6.28
N GLU A 109 -11.88 -12.02 -7.11
CA GLU A 109 -10.91 -13.04 -6.70
C GLU A 109 -9.54 -12.37 -6.66
N MET A 110 -8.80 -12.58 -5.57
CA MET A 110 -7.48 -11.98 -5.37
C MET A 110 -6.65 -12.76 -4.34
N SER A 111 -5.35 -12.53 -4.32
CA SER A 111 -4.44 -13.09 -3.32
C SER A 111 -4.77 -12.62 -1.90
N PRO A 112 -4.28 -13.34 -0.86
CA PRO A 112 -4.39 -12.88 0.53
C PRO A 112 -3.79 -11.48 0.73
N GLU A 113 -2.66 -11.17 0.09
CA GLU A 113 -2.02 -9.84 0.15
C GLU A 113 -2.97 -8.74 -0.37
N ALA A 114 -3.51 -8.93 -1.58
CA ALA A 114 -4.44 -8.00 -2.20
C ALA A 114 -5.72 -7.81 -1.37
N ALA A 115 -6.21 -8.90 -0.75
CA ALA A 115 -7.36 -8.85 0.14
C ALA A 115 -7.08 -8.01 1.41
N GLY A 116 -5.88 -8.16 1.99
CA GLY A 116 -5.41 -7.33 3.10
C GLY A 116 -5.35 -5.84 2.73
N ILE A 117 -4.80 -5.52 1.55
CA ILE A 117 -4.76 -4.14 1.02
C ILE A 117 -6.19 -3.57 0.90
N ALA A 118 -7.13 -4.34 0.35
CA ALA A 118 -8.52 -3.92 0.21
C ALA A 118 -9.19 -3.66 1.57
N ALA A 119 -9.02 -4.57 2.55
CA ALA A 119 -9.56 -4.40 3.90
C ALA A 119 -8.97 -3.17 4.62
N CYS A 120 -7.68 -2.90 4.45
CA CYS A 120 -7.04 -1.68 4.94
C CYS A 120 -7.61 -0.43 4.28
N LEU A 121 -7.81 -0.41 2.96
CA LEU A 121 -8.39 0.74 2.25
C LEU A 121 -9.81 1.06 2.74
N MET A 122 -10.66 0.04 2.90
CA MET A 122 -12.01 0.19 3.47
C MET A 122 -11.96 0.75 4.90
N THR A 123 -11.06 0.22 5.72
CA THR A 123 -10.84 0.69 7.09
C THR A 123 -10.43 2.16 7.10
N TYR A 124 -9.47 2.54 6.27
CA TYR A 124 -8.86 3.87 6.28
C TYR A 124 -9.84 4.93 5.78
N SER A 125 -10.56 4.64 4.70
CA SER A 125 -11.62 5.50 4.16
C SER A 125 -12.73 5.72 5.20
N HIS A 126 -13.28 4.64 5.76
CA HIS A 126 -14.35 4.73 6.76
C HIS A 126 -13.88 5.49 8.01
N HIS A 127 -12.66 5.23 8.49
CA HIS A 127 -12.13 5.88 9.68
C HIS A 127 -11.82 7.37 9.45
N ALA A 128 -11.31 7.73 8.28
CA ALA A 128 -11.11 9.12 7.88
C ALA A 128 -12.43 9.89 7.86
N CYS A 129 -13.48 9.34 7.23
CA CYS A 129 -14.81 9.96 7.23
C CYS A 129 -15.40 10.09 8.63
N ARG A 130 -15.26 9.07 9.48
CA ARG A 130 -15.81 9.07 10.84
C ARG A 130 -15.12 10.07 11.76
N THR A 131 -13.82 10.27 11.61
CA THR A 131 -13.01 11.09 12.52
C THR A 131 -12.67 12.46 11.97
N GLU A 132 -12.97 12.72 10.69
CA GLU A 132 -12.54 13.90 9.95
C GLU A 132 -11.02 14.16 10.07
N CYS A 133 -10.24 13.08 10.25
CA CYS A 133 -8.81 13.16 10.51
C CYS A 133 -8.01 13.14 9.21
N TYR A 134 -7.44 14.30 8.84
CA TYR A 134 -6.61 14.42 7.64
C TYR A 134 -5.42 13.45 7.62
N ALA A 135 -4.81 13.14 8.77
CA ALA A 135 -3.73 12.17 8.85
C ALA A 135 -4.18 10.76 8.41
N MET A 136 -5.42 10.38 8.69
CA MET A 136 -6.00 9.12 8.21
C MET A 136 -6.24 9.15 6.69
N THR A 137 -6.73 10.28 6.18
CA THR A 137 -6.90 10.51 4.73
C THR A 137 -5.57 10.38 3.98
N VAL A 138 -4.47 10.89 4.55
CA VAL A 138 -3.13 10.72 3.96
C VAL A 138 -2.72 9.25 3.91
N HIS A 139 -2.97 8.47 4.97
CA HIS A 139 -2.71 7.03 4.96
C HIS A 139 -3.53 6.28 3.91
N TYR A 140 -4.81 6.64 3.75
CA TYR A 140 -5.66 6.11 2.67
C TYR A 140 -5.04 6.35 1.28
N TYR A 141 -4.66 7.60 0.97
CA TYR A 141 -4.09 7.90 -0.35
C TYR A 141 -2.73 7.24 -0.58
N ARG A 142 -1.85 7.18 0.42
CA ARG A 142 -0.56 6.48 0.31
C ARG A 142 -0.71 5.00 0.02
N LEU A 143 -1.68 4.33 0.66
CA LEU A 143 -1.97 2.93 0.39
C LEU A 143 -2.68 2.75 -0.96
N ARG A 144 -3.56 3.69 -1.35
CA ARG A 144 -4.24 3.66 -2.65
C ARG A 144 -3.25 3.80 -3.80
N ASP A 145 -2.26 4.67 -3.68
CA ASP A 145 -1.19 4.81 -4.69
C ASP A 145 -0.42 3.49 -4.87
N TYR A 146 -0.17 2.76 -3.77
CA TYR A 146 0.45 1.44 -3.81
C TYR A 146 -0.47 0.40 -4.49
N ALA A 147 -1.75 0.37 -4.11
CA ALA A 147 -2.75 -0.52 -4.71
C ALA A 147 -2.92 -0.28 -6.21
N LEU A 148 -2.79 0.97 -6.70
CA LEU A 148 -2.84 1.31 -8.12
C LEU A 148 -1.63 0.80 -8.92
N GLN A 149 -0.51 0.52 -8.27
CA GLN A 149 0.68 -0.09 -8.86
C GLN A 149 0.72 -1.63 -8.67
N HIS A 150 -0.20 -2.20 -7.89
CA HIS A 150 -0.24 -3.63 -7.59
C HIS A 150 -0.68 -4.45 -8.83
N PRO A 151 -0.13 -5.65 -9.07
CA PRO A 151 -0.56 -6.52 -10.18
C PRO A 151 -2.08 -6.79 -10.19
N GLU A 152 -2.68 -6.89 -9.00
CA GLU A 152 -4.11 -7.15 -8.79
C GLU A 152 -4.95 -5.88 -8.57
N CYS A 153 -4.44 -4.71 -9.00
CA CYS A 153 -5.10 -3.41 -8.92
C CYS A 153 -6.59 -3.46 -9.32
N SER A 154 -6.93 -4.14 -10.41
CA SER A 154 -8.31 -4.23 -10.89
C SER A 154 -9.23 -4.93 -9.90
N ALA A 155 -8.77 -6.01 -9.24
CA ALA A 155 -9.54 -6.75 -8.25
C ALA A 155 -9.70 -5.93 -6.95
N ILE A 156 -8.62 -5.30 -6.49
CA ILE A 156 -8.62 -4.42 -5.31
C ILE A 156 -9.57 -3.24 -5.51
N MET A 157 -9.48 -2.54 -6.65
CA MET A 157 -10.33 -1.37 -6.91
C MET A 157 -11.79 -1.77 -7.11
N ARG A 158 -12.05 -2.94 -7.72
CA ARG A 158 -13.42 -3.45 -7.92
C ARG A 158 -14.13 -3.76 -6.60
N ILE A 159 -13.41 -4.32 -5.62
CA ILE A 159 -14.06 -4.71 -4.36
C ILE A 159 -14.38 -3.50 -3.47
N ILE A 160 -13.61 -2.41 -3.58
CA ILE A 160 -13.75 -1.20 -2.75
C ILE A 160 -14.53 -0.06 -3.42
N ASP A 161 -15.00 -0.22 -4.65
CA ASP A 161 -15.78 0.76 -5.41
C ASP A 161 -17.04 1.24 -4.66
#